data_AF-A0A9D4UXC9-F1
#
_entry.id   AF-A0A9D4UXC9-F1
#
_cell.length_a   1.000
_cell.length_b   1.000
_cell.length_c   1.000
_cell.angle_alpha   90.00
_cell.angle_beta   90.00
_cell.angle_gamma   90.00
#
_symmetry.space_group_name_H-M   'P 1'
#
loop_
_entity.id
_entity.type
_entity.pdbx_description
1 polymer ?
#
loop_
_entity_poly.entity_id
_entity_poly.type
_entity_poly.pdbx_seq_one_letter_code
_entity_poly.pdbx_strand_id
1 'polypeptide(L)'
;MLLPSVVDMAGLNSVSKAVLSNAASALAGMVAVRNLDKSCSVSRQEDRPTIGLTMFGVTTPCVEAVRKNLEEKGFETLVFHATGIGGKAMENLTSQGFLQGVLDITTTEVADHIVGGVMACSDKRFEVIIQKNIPLVLSVGALDMVNFGSKDTVPTKFAHRKLFVHNEQVTVMRTTVEENKAAAQFIAKKINLSNAPVRILLPEKGISALDGSGNPFNDESATAALLEELESCIKQTPQRQVRRLPHHINDIEFADALSKEFLEIFPSQLLPSSGNSRNYEAPIQHKSMSNGQPKVPAISLSARPGCQENSSSCRCMCIRSIQAHG
;
A
#
# COMPACT_ATOMS: atom_id res chain seq x y z
N MET A 1 -11.65 7.60 11.98
CA MET A 1 -11.33 7.02 13.31
C MET A 1 -12.63 6.52 13.90
N LEU A 2 -12.70 5.23 14.24
CA LEU A 2 -13.83 4.67 14.97
C LEU A 2 -13.41 4.60 16.45
N LEU A 3 -14.16 5.26 17.34
CA LEU A 3 -13.98 5.11 18.77
C LEU A 3 -15.08 4.20 19.30
N PRO A 4 -14.77 3.07 19.95
CA PRO A 4 -15.78 2.22 20.57
C PRO A 4 -16.63 3.03 21.57
N SER A 5 -17.95 2.94 21.45
CA SER A 5 -18.87 3.60 22.39
C SER A 5 -18.90 2.95 23.77
N VAL A 6 -18.34 1.74 23.90
CA VAL A 6 -18.32 0.85 25.08
C VAL A 6 -19.69 0.32 25.47
N VAL A 7 -20.69 1.19 25.52
CA VAL A 7 -22.09 0.88 25.77
C VAL A 7 -22.94 1.34 24.58
N ASP A 8 -24.16 0.82 24.47
CA ASP A 8 -25.10 1.28 23.45
C ASP A 8 -25.48 2.76 23.69
N MET A 9 -25.76 3.48 22.60
CA MET A 9 -26.05 4.91 22.60
C MET A 9 -27.54 5.20 22.86
N ALA A 10 -28.08 4.61 23.93
CA ALA A 10 -29.45 4.82 24.40
C ALA A 10 -29.53 5.94 25.46
N GLY A 11 -29.03 7.13 25.10
CA GLY A 11 -28.97 8.30 26.00
C GLY A 11 -27.65 8.48 26.74
N LEU A 12 -27.58 9.52 27.58
CA LEU A 12 -26.36 9.89 28.31
C LEU A 12 -26.33 9.26 29.70
N ASN A 13 -25.45 8.27 29.88
CA ASN A 13 -25.12 7.69 31.17
C ASN A 13 -23.69 8.06 31.59
N SER A 14 -23.25 7.65 32.77
CA SER A 14 -21.91 7.96 33.29
C SER A 14 -20.78 7.47 32.36
N VAL A 15 -20.98 6.31 31.73
CA VAL A 15 -20.00 5.71 30.80
C VAL A 15 -19.99 6.47 29.47
N SER A 16 -21.16 6.68 28.84
CA SER A 16 -21.23 7.35 27.55
C SER A 16 -20.79 8.81 27.61
N LYS A 17 -21.06 9.51 28.72
CA LYS A 17 -20.51 10.87 28.95
C LYS A 17 -18.98 10.88 28.96
N ALA A 18 -18.35 9.93 29.63
CA ALA A 18 -16.88 9.85 29.69
C ALA A 18 -16.28 9.51 28.33
N VAL A 19 -16.83 8.51 27.63
CA VAL A 19 -16.36 8.09 26.31
C VAL A 19 -16.50 9.20 25.28
N LEU A 20 -17.67 9.85 25.22
CA LEU A 20 -17.89 10.96 24.29
C LEU A 20 -17.04 12.19 24.62
N SER A 21 -16.80 12.49 25.90
CA SER A 21 -15.91 13.59 26.30
C SER A 21 -14.47 13.34 25.87
N ASN A 22 -13.98 12.10 25.99
CA ASN A 22 -12.66 11.71 25.50
C ASN A 22 -12.58 11.81 23.97
N ALA A 23 -13.61 11.34 23.26
CA ALA A 23 -13.69 11.44 21.81
C ALA A 23 -13.69 12.90 21.34
N ALA A 24 -14.48 13.76 21.98
CA ALA A 24 -14.55 15.19 21.67
C ALA A 24 -13.21 15.88 21.95
N SER A 25 -12.55 15.54 23.06
CA SER A 25 -11.24 16.10 23.43
C SER A 25 -10.15 15.68 22.44
N ALA A 26 -10.15 14.41 22.02
CA ALA A 26 -9.22 13.90 21.01
C ALA A 26 -9.42 14.63 19.67
N LEU A 27 -10.66 14.79 19.22
CA LEU A 27 -10.99 15.52 17.99
C LEU A 27 -10.60 17.00 18.09
N ALA A 28 -10.91 17.65 19.21
CA ALA A 28 -10.55 19.04 19.45
C ALA A 28 -9.04 19.24 19.40
N GLY A 29 -8.26 18.34 20.00
CA GLY A 29 -6.80 18.35 19.92
C GLY A 29 -6.28 18.17 18.49
N MET A 30 -6.78 17.18 17.75
CA MET A 30 -6.40 16.96 16.35
C MET A 30 -6.68 18.17 15.46
N VAL A 31 -7.84 18.81 15.64
CA VAL A 31 -8.23 20.01 14.87
C VAL A 31 -7.41 21.22 15.28
N ALA A 32 -7.21 21.44 16.58
CA ALA A 32 -6.44 22.57 17.09
C ALA A 32 -4.99 22.51 16.61
N VAL A 33 -4.31 21.37 16.78
CA VAL A 33 -2.93 21.20 16.32
C VAL A 33 -2.86 21.38 14.81
N ARG A 34 -3.70 20.72 14.02
CA ARG A 34 -3.70 20.86 12.54
C ARG A 34 -3.90 22.31 12.07
N ASN A 35 -4.67 23.12 12.79
CA ASN A 35 -4.88 24.53 12.47
C ASN A 35 -3.72 25.44 12.86
N LEU A 36 -3.03 25.12 13.97
CA LEU A 36 -1.82 25.82 14.41
C LEU A 36 -0.64 25.48 13.50
N ASP A 37 -0.57 24.22 13.07
CA ASP A 37 0.46 23.67 12.21
C ASP A 37 0.11 23.79 10.71
N LYS A 38 -0.33 24.97 10.26
CA LYS A 38 -0.32 25.25 8.81
C LYS A 38 1.09 25.14 8.20
N SER A 39 2.14 25.22 9.04
CA SER A 39 3.54 24.99 8.67
C SER A 39 4.03 23.56 8.92
N CYS A 40 3.38 22.74 9.77
CA CYS A 40 3.56 21.28 9.73
C CYS A 40 2.56 20.65 8.76
N SER A 41 2.66 20.98 7.47
CA SER A 41 2.92 19.85 6.58
C SER A 41 4.15 19.20 7.19
N VAL A 42 4.02 18.00 7.79
CA VAL A 42 5.16 17.20 8.32
C VAL A 42 6.35 17.61 7.51
N SER A 43 7.29 18.29 8.17
CA SER A 43 8.36 18.99 7.49
C SER A 43 8.74 18.17 6.27
N ARG A 44 8.64 18.75 5.06
CA ARG A 44 9.33 18.25 3.86
C ARG A 44 10.86 18.31 4.10
N GLN A 45 11.30 17.98 5.31
CA GLN A 45 12.68 17.90 5.75
C GLN A 45 13.37 16.71 5.09
N GLU A 46 12.61 15.81 4.47
CA GLU A 46 13.11 14.99 3.39
C GLU A 46 12.21 15.19 2.16
N ASP A 47 12.58 16.11 1.25
CA ASP A 47 12.01 16.31 -0.09
C ASP A 47 12.24 15.08 -1.01
N ARG A 48 12.06 13.85 -0.48
CA ARG A 48 12.20 12.62 -1.25
C ARG A 48 10.88 12.36 -1.96
N PRO A 49 10.88 12.17 -3.28
CA PRO A 49 9.67 11.75 -3.96
C PRO A 49 9.23 10.37 -3.47
N THR A 50 7.96 10.25 -3.15
CA THR A 50 7.33 9.01 -2.69
C THR A 50 6.75 8.24 -3.87
N ILE A 51 7.16 6.97 -4.01
CA ILE A 51 6.80 6.09 -5.12
C ILE A 51 5.93 4.94 -4.63
N GLY A 52 4.79 4.71 -5.28
CA GLY A 52 3.92 3.58 -4.98
C GLY A 52 4.35 2.31 -5.69
N LEU A 53 4.45 1.20 -4.97
CA LEU A 53 4.78 -0.12 -5.51
C LEU A 53 3.66 -1.11 -5.18
N THR A 54 3.10 -1.81 -6.17
CA THR A 54 2.17 -2.92 -5.89
C THR A 54 2.91 -4.24 -5.72
N MET A 55 2.46 -5.10 -4.82
CA MET A 55 3.14 -6.34 -4.45
C MET A 55 2.16 -7.49 -4.18
N PHE A 56 2.60 -8.72 -4.42
CA PHE A 56 1.98 -9.93 -3.90
C PHE A 56 3.07 -10.89 -3.41
N GLY A 57 2.73 -11.86 -2.55
CA GLY A 57 3.71 -12.79 -1.99
C GLY A 57 4.59 -13.51 -3.04
N VAL A 58 4.03 -13.76 -4.22
CA VAL A 58 4.68 -14.42 -5.37
C VAL A 58 5.53 -13.47 -6.24
N THR A 59 5.47 -12.16 -5.99
CA THR A 59 6.30 -11.13 -6.66
C THR A 59 7.18 -10.36 -5.67
N THR A 60 7.18 -10.73 -4.39
CA THR A 60 8.01 -10.10 -3.34
C THR A 60 9.47 -9.97 -3.73
N PRO A 61 10.16 -10.98 -4.31
CA PRO A 61 11.57 -10.82 -4.69
C PRO A 61 11.80 -9.64 -5.66
N CYS A 62 10.94 -9.50 -6.67
CA CYS A 62 10.98 -8.38 -7.60
C CYS A 62 10.77 -7.04 -6.90
N VAL A 63 9.71 -6.92 -6.08
CA VAL A 63 9.33 -5.67 -5.43
C VAL A 63 10.38 -5.23 -4.42
N GLU A 64 10.93 -6.15 -3.62
CA GLU A 64 11.99 -5.85 -2.65
C GLU A 64 13.27 -5.34 -3.33
N ALA A 65 13.65 -5.93 -4.46
CA ALA A 65 14.77 -5.46 -5.26
C ALA A 65 14.52 -4.06 -5.83
N VAL A 66 13.33 -3.82 -6.42
CA VAL A 66 12.93 -2.49 -6.90
C VAL A 66 12.93 -1.46 -5.75
N ARG A 67 12.38 -1.83 -4.60
CA ARG A 67 12.32 -0.99 -3.39
C ARG A 67 13.71 -0.52 -3.01
N LYS A 68 14.64 -1.46 -2.81
CA LYS A 68 16.03 -1.18 -2.45
C LYS A 68 16.71 -0.28 -3.48
N ASN A 69 16.54 -0.59 -4.77
CA ASN A 69 17.12 0.17 -5.87
C ASN A 69 16.66 1.64 -5.92
N LEU A 70 15.42 1.92 -5.50
CA LEU A 70 14.87 3.28 -5.44
C LEU A 70 15.27 4.00 -4.15
N GLU A 71 15.25 3.30 -3.01
CA GLU A 71 15.68 3.85 -1.71
C GLU A 71 17.15 4.27 -1.74
N GLU A 72 18.03 3.48 -2.37
CA GLU A 72 19.44 3.82 -2.58
C GLU A 72 19.63 5.08 -3.44
N LYS A 73 18.64 5.41 -4.28
CA LYS A 73 18.63 6.62 -5.12
C LYS A 73 17.92 7.79 -4.46
N GLY A 74 17.54 7.66 -3.19
CA GLY A 74 16.94 8.73 -2.40
C GLY A 74 15.44 8.89 -2.56
N PHE A 75 14.73 7.90 -3.11
CA PHE A 75 13.28 7.88 -3.12
C PHE A 75 12.72 7.31 -1.82
N GLU A 76 11.52 7.75 -1.44
CA GLU A 76 10.69 7.04 -0.47
C GLU A 76 9.79 6.06 -1.22
N THR A 77 9.56 4.87 -0.67
CA THR A 77 8.71 3.87 -1.31
C THR A 77 7.58 3.45 -0.39
N LEU A 78 6.38 3.30 -0.95
CA LEU A 78 5.22 2.76 -0.26
C LEU A 78 4.75 1.49 -0.98
N VAL A 79 4.78 0.36 -0.28
CA VAL A 79 4.39 -0.94 -0.84
C VAL A 79 2.92 -1.23 -0.51
N PHE A 80 2.15 -1.58 -1.53
CA PHE A 80 0.73 -1.90 -1.45
C PHE A 80 0.49 -3.34 -1.82
N HIS A 81 -0.04 -4.13 -0.90
CA HIS A 81 -0.39 -5.51 -1.16
C HIS A 81 -1.63 -5.57 -2.07
N ALA A 82 -1.52 -6.22 -3.24
CA ALA A 82 -2.50 -6.19 -4.33
C ALA A 82 -3.73 -7.07 -4.05
N THR A 83 -4.53 -6.68 -3.05
CA THR A 83 -5.72 -7.40 -2.58
C THR A 83 -7.04 -6.73 -2.98
N GLY A 84 -7.02 -5.86 -3.99
CA GLY A 84 -8.10 -4.97 -4.39
C GLY A 84 -8.14 -3.70 -3.56
N ILE A 85 -8.02 -3.82 -2.23
CA ILE A 85 -7.94 -2.67 -1.32
C ILE A 85 -6.59 -1.97 -1.46
N GLY A 86 -5.50 -2.71 -1.68
CA GLY A 86 -4.16 -2.14 -1.84
C GLY A 86 -4.04 -1.20 -3.03
N GLY A 87 -4.45 -1.64 -4.23
CA GLY A 87 -4.46 -0.76 -5.41
C GLY A 87 -5.35 0.46 -5.21
N LYS A 88 -6.52 0.31 -4.57
CA LYS A 88 -7.40 1.43 -4.23
C LYS A 88 -6.76 2.41 -3.24
N ALA A 89 -6.03 1.92 -2.24
CA ALA A 89 -5.31 2.75 -1.29
C ALA A 89 -4.18 3.55 -1.98
N MET A 90 -3.42 2.89 -2.86
CA MET A 90 -2.39 3.52 -3.69
C MET A 90 -2.97 4.65 -4.56
N GLU A 91 -4.09 4.38 -5.25
CA GLU A 91 -4.76 5.38 -6.07
C GLU A 91 -5.33 6.53 -5.24
N ASN A 92 -5.88 6.26 -4.05
CA ASN A 92 -6.33 7.32 -3.15
C ASN A 92 -5.19 8.25 -2.72
N LEU A 93 -4.01 7.70 -2.39
CA LEU A 93 -2.83 8.51 -2.05
C LEU A 93 -2.30 9.29 -3.26
N THR A 94 -2.35 8.69 -4.44
CA THR A 94 -2.06 9.38 -5.72
C THR A 94 -3.03 10.55 -5.95
N SER A 95 -4.33 10.35 -5.70
CA SER A 95 -5.35 11.40 -5.86
C SER A 95 -5.09 12.62 -4.97
N GLN A 96 -4.53 12.38 -3.79
CA GLN A 96 -4.21 13.38 -2.77
C GLN A 96 -2.83 14.02 -3.00
N GLY A 97 -2.06 13.55 -3.98
CA GLY A 97 -0.73 14.08 -4.32
C GLY A 97 0.41 13.57 -3.43
N PHE A 98 0.17 12.55 -2.60
CA PHE A 98 1.22 11.94 -1.78
C PHE A 98 2.20 11.10 -2.59
N LEU A 99 1.77 10.53 -3.72
CA LEU A 99 2.63 9.75 -4.62
C LEU A 99 2.98 10.56 -5.87
N GLN A 100 4.27 10.63 -6.21
CA GLN A 100 4.77 11.35 -7.40
C GLN A 100 5.10 10.40 -8.56
N GLY A 101 5.04 9.09 -8.35
CA GLY A 101 5.20 8.08 -9.38
C GLY A 101 4.72 6.71 -8.89
N VAL A 102 4.47 5.79 -9.83
CA VAL A 102 4.01 4.44 -9.52
C VAL A 102 4.78 3.40 -10.33
N LEU A 103 5.23 2.33 -9.66
CA LEU A 103 5.55 1.06 -10.29
C LEU A 103 4.48 0.02 -9.93
N ASP A 104 3.55 -0.18 -10.86
CA ASP A 104 2.46 -1.14 -10.76
C ASP A 104 2.96 -2.52 -11.23
N ILE A 105 3.84 -3.13 -10.43
CA ILE A 105 4.52 -4.41 -10.73
C ILE A 105 3.53 -5.59 -10.72
N THR A 106 2.53 -5.53 -9.84
CA THR A 106 1.61 -6.61 -9.54
C THR A 106 0.18 -6.17 -9.82
N THR A 107 -0.31 -6.52 -11.00
CA THR A 107 -1.64 -6.13 -11.50
C THR A 107 -2.69 -7.23 -11.33
N THR A 108 -2.43 -8.23 -10.47
CA THR A 108 -3.31 -9.39 -10.17
C THR A 108 -4.76 -9.03 -9.84
N GLU A 109 -5.02 -7.85 -9.25
CA GLU A 109 -6.37 -7.38 -8.94
C GLU A 109 -7.28 -7.32 -10.19
N VAL A 110 -6.68 -7.17 -11.39
CA VAL A 110 -7.39 -7.22 -12.67
C VAL A 110 -7.87 -8.64 -13.00
N ALA A 111 -7.07 -9.67 -12.74
CA ALA A 111 -7.49 -11.06 -12.96
C ALA A 111 -8.71 -11.40 -12.10
N ASP A 112 -8.68 -11.01 -10.81
CA ASP A 112 -9.82 -11.14 -9.92
C ASP A 112 -11.04 -10.33 -10.42
N HIS A 113 -10.84 -9.12 -10.94
CA HIS A 113 -11.93 -8.31 -11.48
C HIS A 113 -12.61 -8.94 -12.71
N ILE A 114 -11.82 -9.49 -13.63
CA ILE A 114 -12.33 -10.10 -14.87
C ILE A 114 -13.06 -11.43 -14.58
N VAL A 115 -12.52 -12.25 -13.69
CA VAL A 115 -13.01 -13.62 -13.47
C VAL A 115 -14.02 -13.72 -12.32
N GLY A 116 -13.97 -12.78 -11.37
CA GLY A 116 -14.80 -12.74 -10.17
C GLY A 116 -14.13 -13.37 -8.94
N GLY A 117 -12.88 -13.02 -8.69
CA GLY A 117 -12.14 -13.34 -7.47
C GLY A 117 -12.46 -12.40 -6.30
N VAL A 118 -11.94 -12.72 -5.11
CA VAL A 118 -12.25 -12.01 -3.86
C VAL A 118 -11.38 -10.77 -3.61
N MET A 119 -10.29 -10.61 -4.37
CA MET A 119 -9.33 -9.52 -4.28
C MET A 119 -9.40 -8.59 -5.52
N ALA A 120 -10.58 -8.47 -6.12
CA ALA A 120 -10.81 -7.72 -7.34
C ALA A 120 -10.58 -6.21 -7.17
N CYS A 121 -10.00 -5.58 -8.20
CA CYS A 121 -10.08 -4.14 -8.35
C CYS A 121 -11.48 -3.70 -8.83
N SER A 122 -11.74 -2.39 -8.78
CA SER A 122 -12.91 -1.79 -9.42
C SER A 122 -12.67 -1.50 -10.90
N ASP A 123 -13.74 -1.25 -11.67
CA ASP A 123 -13.67 -0.80 -13.07
C ASP A 123 -12.82 0.46 -13.28
N LYS A 124 -12.58 1.24 -12.23
CA LYS A 124 -11.82 2.49 -12.24
C LYS A 124 -10.31 2.30 -12.08
N ARG A 125 -9.80 1.06 -11.96
CA ARG A 125 -8.37 0.80 -11.80
C ARG A 125 -7.57 1.51 -12.90
N PHE A 126 -6.44 2.09 -12.49
CA PHE A 126 -5.51 2.94 -13.24
C PHE A 126 -5.98 4.36 -13.55
N GLU A 127 -7.29 4.67 -13.46
CA GLU A 127 -7.82 5.97 -13.91
C GLU A 127 -7.24 7.14 -13.13
N VAL A 128 -7.05 6.99 -11.82
CA VAL A 128 -6.50 8.07 -10.99
C VAL A 128 -5.06 8.39 -11.37
N ILE A 129 -4.24 7.36 -11.62
CA ILE A 129 -2.84 7.52 -12.03
C ILE A 129 -2.78 8.27 -13.37
N ILE A 130 -3.61 7.84 -14.33
CA ILE A 130 -3.73 8.47 -15.65
C ILE A 130 -4.18 9.93 -15.53
N GLN A 131 -5.21 10.22 -14.74
CA GLN A 131 -5.74 11.58 -14.55
C GLN A 131 -4.74 12.51 -13.87
N LYS A 132 -3.92 11.99 -12.95
CA LYS A 132 -2.87 12.76 -12.27
C LYS A 132 -1.63 13.00 -13.12
N ASN A 133 -1.51 12.34 -14.27
CA ASN A 133 -0.39 12.46 -15.21
C ASN A 133 0.98 12.27 -14.52
N ILE A 134 1.09 11.29 -13.64
CA ILE A 134 2.36 10.92 -13.00
C ILE A 134 3.07 9.81 -13.79
N PRO A 135 4.41 9.69 -13.72
CA PRO A 135 5.16 8.59 -14.36
C PRO A 135 4.68 7.24 -13.84
N LEU A 136 4.44 6.32 -14.78
CA LEU A 136 3.96 4.96 -14.50
C LEU A 136 4.87 3.93 -15.17
N VAL A 137 5.41 3.00 -14.39
CA VAL A 137 5.94 1.74 -14.91
C VAL A 137 4.96 0.63 -14.51
N LEU A 138 4.54 -0.18 -15.47
CA LEU A 138 3.56 -1.25 -15.27
C LEU A 138 4.15 -2.60 -15.68
N SER A 139 3.80 -3.65 -14.93
CA SER A 139 4.08 -5.04 -15.28
C SER A 139 2.83 -5.91 -15.08
N VAL A 140 2.99 -7.20 -15.30
CA VAL A 140 1.93 -8.22 -15.33
C VAL A 140 2.00 -9.19 -14.16
N GLY A 141 2.62 -8.77 -13.05
CA GLY A 141 2.90 -9.63 -11.91
C GLY A 141 1.64 -10.24 -11.31
N ALA A 142 1.70 -11.55 -11.09
CA ALA A 142 0.61 -12.36 -10.53
C ALA A 142 -0.71 -12.33 -11.33
N LEU A 143 -0.71 -11.93 -12.61
CA LEU A 143 -1.90 -12.08 -13.47
C LEU A 143 -2.21 -13.53 -13.85
N ASP A 144 -1.34 -14.46 -13.48
CA ASP A 144 -1.54 -15.90 -13.61
C ASP A 144 -2.55 -16.46 -12.61
N MET A 145 -3.04 -15.68 -11.65
CA MET A 145 -3.89 -16.19 -10.58
C MET A 145 -5.12 -15.33 -10.28
N VAL A 146 -6.19 -16.03 -9.93
CA VAL A 146 -7.42 -15.46 -9.36
C VAL A 146 -7.57 -15.95 -7.92
N ASN A 147 -7.85 -15.04 -7.00
CA ASN A 147 -7.89 -15.33 -5.57
C ASN A 147 -9.29 -15.72 -5.11
N PHE A 148 -9.35 -16.77 -4.29
CA PHE A 148 -10.55 -17.20 -3.56
C PHE A 148 -10.22 -17.42 -2.08
N GLY A 149 -11.27 -17.68 -1.29
CA GLY A 149 -11.13 -18.09 0.11
C GLY A 149 -10.61 -19.52 0.25
N SER A 150 -11.06 -20.22 1.30
CA SER A 150 -10.77 -21.65 1.45
C SER A 150 -11.27 -22.43 0.24
N LYS A 151 -10.67 -23.60 -0.01
CA LYS A 151 -10.96 -24.42 -1.20
C LYS A 151 -12.46 -24.69 -1.39
N ASP A 152 -13.19 -24.90 -0.30
CA ASP A 152 -14.62 -25.21 -0.33
C ASP A 152 -15.50 -24.00 -0.68
N THR A 153 -14.95 -22.78 -0.61
CA THR A 153 -15.63 -21.53 -1.01
C THR A 153 -15.44 -21.20 -2.49
N VAL A 154 -14.59 -21.94 -3.21
CA VAL A 154 -14.40 -21.74 -4.64
C VAL A 154 -15.71 -22.05 -5.37
N PRO A 155 -16.25 -21.12 -6.20
CA PRO A 155 -17.49 -21.35 -6.92
C PRO A 155 -17.46 -22.65 -7.73
N THR A 156 -18.55 -23.43 -7.71
CA THR A 156 -18.63 -24.75 -8.36
C THR A 156 -18.30 -24.73 -9.84
N LYS A 157 -18.61 -23.63 -10.55
CA LYS A 157 -18.22 -23.39 -11.95
C LYS A 157 -16.70 -23.44 -12.19
N PHE A 158 -15.89 -23.26 -11.15
CA PHE A 158 -14.43 -23.28 -11.20
C PHE A 158 -13.80 -24.55 -10.60
N ALA A 159 -14.60 -25.51 -10.13
CA ALA A 159 -14.09 -26.71 -9.44
C ALA A 159 -13.15 -27.58 -10.31
N HIS A 160 -13.30 -27.52 -11.64
CA HIS A 160 -12.48 -28.25 -12.61
C HIS A 160 -11.21 -27.50 -13.03
N ARG A 161 -11.03 -26.26 -12.56
CA ARG A 161 -9.87 -25.43 -12.90
C ARG A 161 -8.65 -25.86 -12.08
N LYS A 162 -7.48 -25.39 -12.50
CA LYS A 162 -6.22 -25.66 -11.81
C LYS A 162 -6.12 -24.80 -10.55
N LEU A 163 -6.44 -25.39 -9.41
CA LEU A 163 -6.42 -24.77 -8.09
C LEU A 163 -5.13 -25.09 -7.34
N PHE A 164 -4.60 -24.11 -6.62
CA PHE A 164 -3.48 -24.27 -5.69
C PHE A 164 -3.90 -23.74 -4.32
N VAL A 165 -3.85 -24.59 -3.30
CA VAL A 165 -4.19 -24.22 -1.92
C VAL A 165 -2.94 -23.60 -1.30
N HIS A 166 -2.95 -22.28 -1.12
CA HIS A 166 -1.84 -21.56 -0.52
C HIS A 166 -1.82 -21.77 1.00
N ASN A 167 -2.99 -21.66 1.64
CA ASN A 167 -3.22 -21.99 3.04
C ASN A 167 -4.70 -22.34 3.26
N GLU A 168 -5.10 -22.62 4.51
CA GLU A 168 -6.48 -23.01 4.84
C GLU A 168 -7.54 -21.96 4.44
N GLN A 169 -7.16 -20.68 4.37
CA GLN A 169 -8.06 -19.56 4.07
C GLN A 169 -7.96 -19.04 2.64
N VAL A 170 -6.95 -19.46 1.86
CA VAL A 170 -6.65 -18.90 0.54
C VAL A 170 -6.34 -20.00 -0.46
N THR A 171 -7.13 -20.03 -1.52
CA THR A 171 -6.93 -20.85 -2.71
C THR A 171 -6.78 -19.95 -3.92
N VAL A 172 -5.75 -20.18 -4.72
CA VAL A 172 -5.54 -19.45 -5.98
C VAL A 172 -5.86 -20.35 -7.15
N MET A 173 -6.43 -19.78 -8.21
CA MET A 173 -6.83 -20.48 -9.43
C MET A 173 -6.02 -19.95 -10.62
N ARG A 174 -5.42 -20.84 -11.41
CA ARG A 174 -4.65 -20.46 -12.62
C ARG A 174 -5.57 -19.82 -13.67
N THR A 175 -5.22 -18.63 -14.15
CA THR A 175 -5.89 -17.97 -15.29
C THR A 175 -5.63 -18.71 -16.60
N THR A 176 -6.61 -18.69 -17.49
CA THR A 176 -6.57 -19.26 -18.84
C THR A 176 -6.05 -18.25 -19.86
N VAL A 177 -5.77 -18.72 -21.09
CA VAL A 177 -5.39 -17.88 -22.24
C VAL A 177 -6.41 -16.76 -22.47
N GLU A 178 -7.71 -17.10 -22.47
CA GLU A 178 -8.80 -16.16 -22.76
C GLU A 178 -8.94 -15.10 -21.66
N GLU A 179 -8.81 -15.50 -20.39
CA GLU A 179 -8.85 -14.58 -19.25
C GLU A 179 -7.64 -13.63 -19.24
N ASN A 180 -6.45 -14.13 -19.63
CA ASN A 180 -5.26 -13.29 -19.79
C ASN A 180 -5.43 -12.25 -20.90
N LYS A 181 -6.01 -12.63 -22.05
CA LYS A 181 -6.33 -11.67 -23.12
C LYS A 181 -7.33 -10.62 -22.65
N ALA A 182 -8.36 -11.01 -21.93
CA ALA A 182 -9.34 -10.07 -21.37
C ALA A 182 -8.68 -9.10 -20.36
N ALA A 183 -7.77 -9.59 -19.52
CA ALA A 183 -6.99 -8.74 -18.61
C ALA A 183 -6.09 -7.75 -19.37
N ALA A 184 -5.40 -8.20 -20.42
CA ALA A 184 -4.60 -7.34 -21.28
C ALA A 184 -5.44 -6.24 -21.93
N GLN A 185 -6.60 -6.57 -22.48
CA GLN A 185 -7.52 -5.62 -23.09
C GLN A 185 -8.03 -4.59 -22.08
N PHE A 186 -8.35 -5.01 -20.85
CA PHE A 186 -8.74 -4.11 -19.77
C PHE A 186 -7.63 -3.10 -19.45
N ILE A 187 -6.40 -3.58 -19.23
CA ILE A 187 -5.23 -2.73 -18.93
C ILE A 187 -4.96 -1.78 -20.10
N ALA A 188 -4.85 -2.30 -21.32
CA ALA A 188 -4.55 -1.51 -22.50
C ALA A 188 -5.59 -0.42 -22.76
N LYS A 189 -6.88 -0.71 -22.55
CA LYS A 189 -7.97 0.28 -22.67
C LYS A 189 -7.73 1.49 -21.77
N LYS A 190 -7.28 1.28 -20.54
CA LYS A 190 -6.97 2.36 -19.60
C LYS A 190 -5.68 3.08 -19.98
N ILE A 191 -4.59 2.33 -20.14
CA ILE A 191 -3.25 2.88 -20.37
C ILE A 191 -3.15 3.68 -21.69
N ASN A 192 -3.96 3.32 -22.69
CA ASN A 192 -4.06 4.08 -23.95
C ASN A 192 -4.58 5.52 -23.78
N LEU A 193 -5.20 5.85 -22.64
CA LEU A 193 -5.68 7.19 -22.30
C LEU A 193 -4.62 8.06 -21.60
N SER A 194 -3.47 7.48 -21.24
CA SER A 194 -2.40 8.23 -20.57
C SER A 194 -1.71 9.21 -21.50
N ASN A 195 -1.52 10.44 -21.02
CA ASN A 195 -0.66 11.47 -21.62
C ASN A 195 0.70 11.59 -20.91
N ALA A 196 0.83 10.98 -19.73
CA ALA A 196 2.09 10.94 -18.99
C ALA A 196 3.03 9.85 -19.55
N PRO A 197 4.33 9.94 -19.25
CA PRO A 197 5.27 8.86 -19.54
C PRO A 197 4.83 7.53 -18.91
N VAL A 198 4.71 6.49 -19.73
CA VAL A 198 4.41 5.12 -19.34
C VAL A 198 5.45 4.16 -19.91
N ARG A 199 5.91 3.21 -19.10
CA ARG A 199 6.68 2.05 -19.55
C ARG A 199 5.96 0.78 -19.12
N ILE A 200 5.84 -0.17 -20.03
CA ILE A 200 5.25 -1.48 -19.75
C ILE A 200 6.33 -2.52 -19.97
N LEU A 201 6.74 -3.19 -18.89
CA LEU A 201 7.79 -4.20 -18.92
C LEU A 201 7.18 -5.58 -18.75
N LEU A 202 7.50 -6.49 -19.67
CA LEU A 202 6.87 -7.80 -19.81
C LEU A 202 7.93 -8.91 -19.63
N PRO A 203 7.88 -9.69 -18.54
CA PRO A 203 8.83 -10.77 -18.30
C PRO A 203 8.42 -12.03 -19.07
N GLU A 204 9.29 -12.49 -19.96
CA GLU A 204 8.99 -13.61 -20.87
C GLU A 204 9.04 -15.00 -20.21
N LYS A 205 9.80 -15.15 -19.11
CA LYS A 205 10.02 -16.47 -18.49
C LYS A 205 9.03 -16.83 -17.40
N GLY A 206 8.15 -15.90 -17.02
CA GLY A 206 7.08 -16.11 -16.04
C GLY A 206 6.75 -14.86 -15.24
N ILE A 207 5.51 -14.79 -14.76
CA ILE A 207 4.92 -13.59 -14.15
C ILE A 207 4.65 -13.72 -12.65
N SER A 208 5.02 -14.83 -12.02
CA SER A 208 4.88 -15.06 -10.58
C SER A 208 5.81 -16.18 -10.11
N ALA A 209 6.06 -16.31 -8.80
CA ALA A 209 6.80 -17.47 -8.27
C ALA A 209 6.10 -18.83 -8.50
N LEU A 210 4.83 -18.85 -8.88
CA LEU A 210 4.11 -20.06 -9.26
C LEU A 210 4.14 -20.29 -10.77
N ASP A 211 4.43 -19.28 -11.58
CA ASP A 211 4.54 -19.35 -13.03
C ASP A 211 6.00 -19.53 -13.48
N GLY A 212 6.20 -19.99 -14.70
CA GLY A 212 7.53 -20.29 -15.25
C GLY A 212 7.97 -21.75 -15.10
N SER A 213 9.04 -22.09 -15.80
CA SER A 213 9.44 -23.49 -16.03
C SER A 213 9.58 -24.30 -14.73
N GLY A 214 8.84 -25.41 -14.65
CA GLY A 214 8.84 -26.32 -13.50
C GLY A 214 7.92 -25.94 -12.35
N ASN A 215 7.29 -24.76 -12.37
CA ASN A 215 6.43 -24.30 -11.29
C ASN A 215 4.96 -24.75 -11.44
N PRO A 216 4.17 -24.77 -10.35
CA PRO A 216 2.82 -25.31 -10.36
C PRO A 216 1.89 -24.64 -11.37
N PHE A 217 2.03 -23.35 -11.62
CA PHE A 217 1.22 -22.56 -12.56
C PHE A 217 1.92 -22.34 -13.91
N ASN A 218 3.00 -23.05 -14.22
CA ASN A 218 3.65 -22.97 -15.53
C ASN A 218 2.65 -23.21 -16.68
N ASP A 219 2.46 -22.19 -17.50
CA ASP A 219 1.67 -22.22 -18.73
C ASP A 219 2.22 -21.19 -19.71
N GLU A 220 3.15 -21.64 -20.56
CA GLU A 220 3.81 -20.80 -21.56
C GLU A 220 2.81 -20.20 -22.56
N SER A 221 1.71 -20.90 -22.85
CA SER A 221 0.69 -20.43 -23.80
C SER A 221 -0.12 -19.28 -23.21
N ALA A 222 -0.53 -19.38 -21.93
CA ALA A 222 -1.23 -18.31 -21.24
C ALA A 222 -0.35 -17.07 -21.08
N THR A 223 0.92 -17.25 -20.71
CA THR A 223 1.87 -16.14 -20.56
C THR A 223 2.17 -15.49 -21.90
N ALA A 224 2.47 -16.25 -22.96
CA ALA A 224 2.67 -15.70 -24.30
C ALA A 224 1.44 -14.91 -24.80
N ALA A 225 0.24 -15.46 -24.63
CA ALA A 225 -0.99 -14.78 -25.01
C ALA A 225 -1.20 -13.46 -24.27
N LEU A 226 -0.89 -13.40 -22.97
CA LEU A 226 -0.94 -12.16 -22.19
C LEU A 226 0.01 -11.10 -22.76
N LEU A 227 1.27 -11.47 -23.00
CA LEU A 227 2.29 -10.53 -23.44
C LEU A 227 2.00 -10.00 -24.85
N GLU A 228 1.63 -10.88 -25.77
CA GLU A 228 1.29 -10.54 -27.16
C GLU A 228 0.02 -9.68 -27.26
N GLU A 229 -1.03 -10.02 -26.51
CA GLU A 229 -2.27 -9.25 -26.51
C GLU A 229 -2.03 -7.85 -25.93
N LEU A 230 -1.24 -7.73 -24.87
CA LEU A 230 -0.94 -6.43 -24.27
C LEU A 230 -0.06 -5.57 -25.19
N GLU A 231 0.98 -6.15 -25.79
CA GLU A 231 1.85 -5.46 -26.75
C GLU A 231 1.08 -4.97 -27.98
N SER A 232 0.16 -5.78 -28.51
CA SER A 232 -0.65 -5.42 -29.67
C SER A 232 -1.75 -4.38 -29.35
N CYS A 233 -2.37 -4.45 -28.17
CA CYS A 233 -3.44 -3.53 -27.78
C CYS A 233 -2.92 -2.15 -27.34
N ILE A 234 -1.67 -2.05 -26.86
CA ILE A 234 -1.10 -0.77 -26.44
C ILE A 234 -0.60 0.03 -27.64
N LYS A 235 -1.15 1.24 -27.80
CA LYS A 235 -0.73 2.19 -28.85
C LYS A 235 0.61 2.81 -28.47
N GLN A 236 1.72 2.29 -28.98
CA GLN A 236 3.04 2.81 -28.63
C GLN A 236 3.26 4.24 -29.14
N THR A 237 3.90 5.08 -28.31
CA THR A 237 4.27 6.48 -28.59
C THR A 237 5.63 6.76 -27.93
N PRO A 238 6.29 7.91 -28.20
CA PRO A 238 7.52 8.26 -27.48
C PRO A 238 7.35 8.25 -25.94
N GLN A 239 6.15 8.59 -25.46
CA GLN A 239 5.80 8.64 -24.05
C GLN A 239 5.33 7.28 -23.52
N ARG A 240 4.83 6.36 -24.36
CA ARG A 240 4.28 5.07 -23.95
C ARG A 240 4.94 3.94 -24.73
N GLN A 241 5.76 3.14 -24.06
CA GLN A 241 6.53 2.06 -24.68
C GLN A 241 6.25 0.73 -24.00
N VAL A 242 6.20 -0.35 -24.78
CA VAL A 242 6.14 -1.73 -24.30
C VAL A 242 7.50 -2.38 -24.54
N ARG A 243 8.02 -3.12 -23.56
CA ARG A 243 9.30 -3.82 -23.66
C ARG A 243 9.17 -5.23 -23.11
N ARG A 244 9.43 -6.22 -23.97
CA ARG A 244 9.60 -7.62 -23.57
C ARG A 244 11.03 -7.86 -23.12
N LEU A 245 11.19 -8.55 -22.01
CA LEU A 245 12.49 -8.82 -21.39
C LEU A 245 12.65 -10.33 -21.17
N PRO A 246 13.81 -10.92 -21.51
CA PRO A 246 14.06 -12.37 -21.46
C PRO A 246 14.35 -12.86 -20.03
N HIS A 247 13.53 -12.42 -19.07
CA HIS A 247 13.67 -12.63 -17.65
C HIS A 247 12.36 -13.14 -17.06
N HIS A 248 12.47 -13.81 -15.92
CA HIS A 248 11.34 -14.06 -15.04
C HIS A 248 11.07 -12.80 -14.20
N ILE A 249 9.84 -12.55 -13.77
CA ILE A 249 9.51 -11.33 -13.01
C ILE A 249 10.37 -11.16 -11.75
N ASN A 250 10.74 -12.26 -11.11
CA ASN A 250 11.54 -12.31 -9.88
C ASN A 250 13.05 -12.36 -10.12
N ASP A 251 13.51 -12.32 -11.38
CA ASP A 251 14.94 -12.18 -11.67
C ASP A 251 15.40 -10.77 -11.30
N ILE A 252 16.62 -10.65 -10.77
CA ILE A 252 17.17 -9.36 -10.33
C ILE A 252 17.31 -8.40 -11.51
N GLU A 253 17.65 -8.92 -12.69
CA GLU A 253 17.79 -8.15 -13.93
C GLU A 253 16.46 -7.51 -14.35
N PHE A 254 15.32 -8.17 -14.08
CA PHE A 254 14.01 -7.61 -14.37
C PHE A 254 13.67 -6.47 -13.39
N ALA A 255 13.97 -6.64 -12.10
CA ALA A 255 13.81 -5.59 -11.10
C ALA A 255 14.71 -4.37 -11.39
N ASP A 256 15.95 -4.59 -11.82
CA ASP A 256 16.87 -3.54 -12.24
C ASP A 256 16.35 -2.78 -13.47
N ALA A 257 15.80 -3.50 -14.44
CA ALA A 257 15.17 -2.90 -15.62
C ALA A 257 13.96 -2.03 -15.25
N LEU A 258 13.07 -2.50 -14.37
CA LEU A 258 11.94 -1.72 -13.84
C LEU A 258 12.41 -0.41 -13.21
N SER A 259 13.39 -0.48 -12.31
CA SER A 259 13.93 0.71 -11.65
C SER A 259 14.62 1.65 -12.63
N LYS A 260 15.37 1.13 -13.61
CA LYS A 260 16.03 1.93 -14.65
C LYS A 260 15.00 2.69 -15.49
N GLU A 261 14.00 2.00 -16.01
CA GLU A 261 12.96 2.59 -16.86
C GLU A 261 12.14 3.64 -16.10
N PHE A 262 11.87 3.40 -14.81
CA PHE A 262 11.21 4.39 -13.97
C PHE A 262 12.03 5.68 -13.88
N LEU A 263 13.33 5.58 -13.61
CA LEU A 263 14.21 6.75 -13.48
C LEU A 263 14.37 7.52 -14.79
N GLU A 264 14.37 6.82 -15.93
CA GLU A 264 14.42 7.46 -17.25
C GLU A 264 13.18 8.32 -17.54
N ILE A 265 12.01 7.92 -17.05
CA ILE A 265 10.76 8.65 -17.26
C ILE A 265 10.39 9.59 -16.10
N PHE A 266 11.10 9.51 -14.97
CA PHE A 266 10.83 10.33 -13.81
C PHE A 266 11.25 11.78 -14.06
N PRO A 267 10.43 12.79 -13.68
CA PRO A 267 10.77 14.20 -13.92
C PRO A 267 12.09 14.58 -13.25
N SER A 268 13.05 15.07 -14.04
CA SER A 268 14.39 15.44 -13.54
C SER A 268 14.37 16.50 -12.44
N GLN A 269 13.37 17.39 -12.46
CA GLN A 269 13.16 18.45 -11.48
C GLN A 269 12.77 17.91 -10.09
N LEU A 270 12.26 16.69 -10.04
CA LEU A 270 11.86 16.02 -8.80
C LEU A 270 12.89 14.99 -8.36
N LEU A 271 14.02 14.83 -9.06
CA LEU A 271 15.03 13.85 -8.64
C LEU A 271 15.64 14.26 -7.29
N PRO A 272 15.90 13.30 -6.39
CA PRO A 272 16.62 13.57 -5.15
C PRO A 272 17.98 14.22 -5.43
N SER A 273 18.33 15.28 -4.70
CA SER A 273 19.65 15.89 -4.74
C SER A 273 20.69 14.83 -4.36
N SER A 274 21.71 14.63 -5.20
CA SER A 274 22.77 13.60 -5.05
C SER A 274 23.76 13.83 -3.87
N GLY A 275 23.32 14.47 -2.78
CA GLY A 275 24.18 15.07 -1.76
C GLY A 275 23.98 14.62 -0.31
N ASN A 276 23.26 13.54 0.00
CA ASN A 276 23.21 13.00 1.37
C ASN A 276 23.02 11.48 1.38
N SER A 277 24.06 10.75 1.00
CA SER A 277 24.24 9.36 1.43
C SER A 277 24.52 9.35 2.94
N ARG A 278 23.46 9.45 3.76
CA ARG A 278 23.55 9.11 5.18
C ARG A 278 23.09 7.68 5.35
N ASN A 279 24.02 6.87 5.86
CA ASN A 279 23.86 5.46 6.17
C ASN A 279 22.50 5.19 6.85
N TYR A 280 21.73 4.27 6.28
CA TYR A 280 20.70 3.56 7.01
C TYR A 280 21.39 2.79 8.15
N GLU A 281 21.39 3.33 9.37
CA GLU A 281 21.69 2.54 10.54
C GLU A 281 20.52 1.58 10.79
N ALA A 282 20.85 0.29 10.83
CA ALA A 282 19.95 -0.82 11.13
C ALA A 282 19.13 -0.56 12.42
N PRO A 283 17.94 -1.18 12.57
CA PRO A 283 17.09 -0.95 13.73
C PRO A 283 17.85 -1.30 15.01
N ILE A 284 17.92 -0.32 15.91
CA ILE A 284 18.54 -0.43 17.23
C ILE A 284 17.93 -1.65 17.94
N GLN A 285 18.74 -2.69 18.14
CA GLN A 285 18.42 -3.75 19.09
C GLN A 285 18.17 -3.10 20.45
N HIS A 286 16.99 -3.34 21.03
CA HIS A 286 16.63 -2.90 22.37
C HIS A 286 17.69 -3.36 23.39
N LYS A 287 18.61 -2.45 23.72
CA LYS A 287 19.34 -2.53 24.99
C LYS A 287 18.39 -2.07 26.08
N SER A 288 18.13 -2.95 27.04
CA SER A 288 17.43 -2.63 28.27
C SER A 288 18.16 -1.47 28.96
N MET A 289 17.48 -0.33 29.11
CA MET A 289 17.92 0.74 29.99
C MET A 289 17.06 0.74 31.25
N SER A 290 17.75 0.48 32.35
CA SER A 290 17.32 0.63 33.73
C SER A 290 16.93 2.07 34.06
N ASN A 291 15.81 2.20 34.78
CA ASN A 291 15.39 3.28 35.67
C ASN A 291 16.04 4.67 35.52
N GLY A 292 15.30 5.56 34.88
CA GLY A 292 15.43 7.01 35.02
C GLY A 292 14.16 7.71 34.54
N GLN A 293 13.33 8.21 35.46
CA GLN A 293 12.12 8.97 35.12
C GLN A 293 12.49 10.31 34.44
N PRO A 294 11.90 10.66 33.28
CA PRO A 294 11.99 12.02 32.78
C PRO A 294 10.99 12.93 33.52
N LYS A 295 11.48 14.04 34.07
CA LYS A 295 10.64 15.13 34.61
C LYS A 295 9.97 15.87 33.45
N VAL A 296 8.65 15.92 33.46
CA VAL A 296 7.84 16.78 32.57
C VAL A 296 7.90 18.23 33.08
N PRO A 297 8.06 19.26 32.23
CA PRO A 297 7.99 20.65 32.67
C PRO A 297 6.54 21.00 33.04
N ALA A 298 6.34 21.59 34.22
CA ALA A 298 5.04 22.10 34.65
C ALA A 298 4.68 23.36 33.84
N ILE A 299 3.54 23.31 33.14
CA ILE A 299 2.92 24.50 32.53
C ILE A 299 2.20 25.26 33.65
N SER A 300 2.68 26.47 33.97
CA SER A 300 2.02 27.35 34.94
C SER A 300 0.81 28.03 34.28
N LEU A 301 -0.39 27.65 34.70
CA LEU A 301 -1.60 28.43 34.44
C LEU A 301 -1.68 29.54 35.49
N SER A 302 -1.43 30.79 35.07
CA SER A 302 -1.71 31.96 35.90
C SER A 302 -3.22 32.19 35.98
N ALA A 303 -3.79 31.99 37.17
CA ALA A 303 -5.17 32.39 37.46
C ALA A 303 -5.26 33.92 37.55
N ARG A 304 -6.26 34.51 36.88
CA ARG A 304 -6.65 35.92 37.11
C ARG A 304 -7.25 36.06 38.52
N PRO A 305 -7.00 37.18 39.23
CA PRO A 305 -7.53 37.37 40.58
C PRO A 305 -9.00 37.80 40.53
N GLY A 306 -9.86 37.08 41.25
CA GLY A 306 -11.23 37.52 41.52
C GLY A 306 -12.23 36.38 41.57
N CYS A 307 -12.25 35.61 42.66
CA CYS A 307 -13.47 35.09 43.29
C CYS A 307 -13.11 34.49 44.65
N GLN A 308 -13.80 34.99 45.68
CA GLN A 308 -13.55 34.72 47.09
C GLN A 308 -13.84 33.26 47.47
N GLU A 309 -13.00 32.74 48.37
CA GLU A 309 -13.21 31.50 49.11
C GLU A 309 -14.52 31.57 49.92
N ASN A 310 -15.31 30.50 49.87
CA ASN A 310 -16.10 30.11 51.03
C ASN A 310 -16.37 28.60 51.06
N SER A 311 -16.08 28.04 52.25
CA SER A 311 -16.64 26.85 52.88
C SER A 311 -16.46 25.46 52.24
N SER A 312 -15.45 24.74 52.77
CA SER A 312 -15.57 23.45 53.47
C SER A 312 -16.52 22.36 52.93
N SER A 313 -15.96 21.27 52.38
CA SER A 313 -16.44 19.89 52.61
C SER A 313 -15.61 18.82 51.86
N CYS A 314 -15.09 17.86 52.64
CA CYS A 314 -14.69 16.47 52.32
C CYS A 314 -13.53 16.23 51.33
N ARG A 315 -12.32 15.99 51.85
CA ARG A 315 -11.74 14.70 52.33
C ARG A 315 -11.47 13.68 51.22
N CYS A 316 -10.17 13.56 50.92
CA CYS A 316 -9.50 12.43 50.30
C CYS A 316 -9.93 11.08 50.89
N MET A 317 -10.11 10.09 50.02
CA MET A 317 -9.84 8.68 50.35
C MET A 317 -9.06 8.04 49.21
N CYS A 318 -7.73 8.04 49.37
CA CYS A 318 -6.86 7.02 48.80
C CYS A 318 -6.97 5.78 49.69
N ILE A 319 -7.29 4.62 49.11
CA ILE A 319 -7.11 3.33 49.78
C ILE A 319 -6.28 2.42 48.86
N ARG A 320 -5.02 2.22 49.26
CA ARG A 320 -4.25 0.98 49.14
C ARG A 320 -3.84 0.65 50.58
N SER A 321 -4.04 -0.55 51.12
CA SER A 321 -3.04 -1.64 51.19
C SER A 321 -3.64 -2.78 52.04
N ILE A 322 -3.67 -4.04 51.57
CA ILE A 322 -2.77 -5.18 51.93
C ILE A 322 -3.25 -6.04 53.14
N GLN A 323 -3.50 -7.34 52.86
CA GLN A 323 -3.25 -8.64 53.59
C GLN A 323 -3.27 -8.68 55.14
N ALA A 324 -3.64 -9.74 55.89
CA ALA A 324 -3.78 -11.19 55.70
C ALA A 324 -4.62 -11.83 56.84
N HIS A 325 -5.01 -13.10 56.61
CA HIS A 325 -5.37 -14.19 57.54
C HIS A 325 -6.72 -14.22 58.31
N GLY A 326 -7.42 -15.33 58.05
CA GLY A 326 -8.52 -15.97 58.77
C GLY A 326 -8.85 -17.26 58.05
#